data_AF-A0A496RFW0-F1
#
_entry.id   AF-A0A496RFW0-F1
#
_cell.length_a   1.000
_cell.length_b   1.000
_cell.length_c   1.000
_cell.angle_alpha   90.00
_cell.angle_beta   90.00
_cell.angle_gamma   90.00
#
_symmetry.space_group_name_H-M   'P 1'
#
loop_
_entity.id
_entity.type
_entity.pdbx_description
1 polymer ?
#
loop_
_entity_poly.entity_id
_entity_poly.type
_entity_poly.pdbx_seq_one_letter_code
_entity_poly.pdbx_strand_id
1 'polypeptide(L)'
;MLPGITQKIYNIQRLHQILQVLITYGFGYIVDRLNIKTRFIKFKPLKKPDVSSRPLPVRVRKVLEELGPTFIKLGQILSTRPDLISLEFCKEFEKLQDEAPAIEYEKVKAQIESELKQPINKIFSN
;
A
#
# COMPACT_ATOMS: atom_id res chain seq x y z
N MET A 1 13.25 6.13 -28.09
CA MET A 1 11.82 6.28 -27.70
C MET A 1 11.75 7.31 -26.57
N LEU A 2 10.92 8.35 -26.71
CA LEU A 2 10.95 9.52 -25.84
C LEU A 2 10.45 9.19 -24.40
N PRO A 3 11.27 9.34 -23.34
CA PRO A 3 10.95 8.89 -21.98
C PRO A 3 9.69 9.54 -21.35
N GLY A 4 9.27 10.71 -21.84
CA GLY A 4 8.09 11.41 -21.32
C GLY A 4 6.74 10.75 -21.64
N ILE A 5 6.65 9.96 -22.72
CA ILE A 5 5.39 9.32 -23.12
C ILE A 5 5.13 8.08 -22.23
N THR A 6 6.17 7.29 -21.95
CA THR A 6 6.08 6.09 -21.12
C THR A 6 5.70 6.42 -19.68
N GLN A 7 6.27 7.47 -19.10
CA GLN A 7 5.93 7.92 -17.73
C GLN A 7 4.46 8.38 -17.64
N LYS A 8 3.98 9.09 -18.66
CA LYS A 8 2.59 9.58 -18.72
C LYS A 8 1.58 8.42 -18.79
N ILE A 9 1.90 7.37 -19.54
CA ILE A 9 1.09 6.15 -19.65
C ILE A 9 1.07 5.38 -18.32
N TYR A 10 2.22 5.20 -17.67
CA TYR A 10 2.32 4.54 -16.36
C TYR A 10 1.50 5.28 -15.28
N ASN A 11 1.57 6.61 -15.26
CA ASN A 11 0.84 7.42 -14.29
C ASN A 11 -0.70 7.27 -14.44
N ILE A 12 -1.20 7.14 -15.68
CA ILE A 12 -2.63 6.91 -15.94
C ILE A 12 -3.06 5.52 -15.49
N GLN A 13 -2.26 4.49 -15.77
CA GLN A 13 -2.53 3.13 -15.30
C GLN A 13 -2.59 3.08 -13.77
N ARG A 14 -1.65 3.74 -13.10
CA ARG A 14 -1.62 3.84 -11.64
C ARG A 14 -2.84 4.59 -11.09
N LEU A 15 -3.27 5.66 -11.74
CA LEU A 15 -4.49 6.38 -11.36
C LEU A 15 -5.72 5.46 -11.46
N HIS A 16 -5.86 4.70 -12.55
CA HIS A 16 -6.96 3.74 -12.68
C HIS A 16 -6.95 2.68 -11.58
N GLN A 17 -5.78 2.16 -11.22
CA GLN A 17 -5.63 1.24 -10.10
C GLN A 17 -6.12 1.87 -8.79
N ILE A 18 -5.70 3.12 -8.50
CA ILE A 18 -6.11 3.82 -7.29
C ILE A 18 -7.63 3.98 -7.22
N LEU A 19 -8.25 4.41 -8.31
CA LEU A 19 -9.70 4.58 -8.40
C LEU A 19 -10.44 3.24 -8.24
N GLN A 20 -9.95 2.17 -8.85
CA GLN A 20 -10.53 0.83 -8.75
C GLN A 20 -10.52 0.31 -7.32
N VAL A 21 -9.42 0.51 -6.60
CA VAL A 21 -9.29 0.12 -5.19
C VAL A 21 -10.28 0.91 -4.34
N LEU A 22 -10.32 2.25 -4.49
CA LEU A 22 -11.28 3.10 -3.76
C LEU A 22 -12.73 2.63 -3.94
N ILE A 23 -13.14 2.35 -5.18
CA ILE A 23 -14.50 1.86 -5.48
C ILE A 23 -14.77 0.49 -4.83
N THR A 24 -13.79 -0.41 -4.89
CA THR A 24 -13.90 -1.77 -4.34
C THR A 24 -14.09 -1.77 -2.82
N TYR A 25 -13.48 -0.81 -2.12
CA TYR A 25 -13.61 -0.62 -0.69
C TYR A 25 -14.73 0.36 -0.29
N GLY A 26 -15.64 0.70 -1.21
CA GLY A 26 -16.86 1.48 -0.96
C GLY A 26 -16.68 3.00 -0.91
N PHE A 27 -15.59 3.52 -1.47
CA PHE A 27 -15.32 4.96 -1.61
C PHE A 27 -15.70 5.50 -3.00
N GLY A 28 -16.61 4.83 -3.70
CA GLY A 28 -17.08 5.26 -5.03
C GLY A 28 -17.64 6.69 -5.03
N TYR A 29 -18.30 7.10 -3.94
CA TYR A 29 -18.82 8.47 -3.78
C TYR A 29 -17.71 9.54 -3.86
N ILE A 30 -16.48 9.25 -3.42
CA ILE A 30 -15.35 10.18 -3.52
C ILE A 30 -14.96 10.35 -4.99
N VAL A 31 -14.96 9.26 -5.75
CA VAL A 31 -14.66 9.27 -7.18
C VAL A 31 -15.69 10.07 -7.96
N ASP A 32 -16.98 9.88 -7.64
CA ASP A 32 -18.08 10.61 -8.27
C ASP A 32 -17.99 12.13 -7.98
N ARG A 33 -17.64 12.49 -6.74
CA ARG A 33 -17.45 13.89 -6.32
C ARG A 33 -16.29 14.59 -7.02
N LEU A 34 -15.27 13.85 -7.44
CA LEU A 34 -14.14 14.38 -8.20
C LEU A 34 -14.46 14.57 -9.69
N ASN A 35 -15.69 14.27 -10.13
CA ASN A 35 -16.16 14.35 -11.51
C ASN A 35 -15.23 13.63 -12.52
N ILE A 36 -14.55 12.57 -12.05
CA ILE A 36 -13.68 11.75 -12.88
C ILE A 36 -14.58 10.92 -13.78
N LYS A 37 -14.41 11.02 -15.10
CA LYS A 37 -15.18 10.25 -16.09
C LYS A 37 -14.79 8.78 -16.05
N THR A 38 -15.22 8.07 -15.01
CA THR A 38 -15.05 6.62 -14.81
C THR A 38 -15.76 5.80 -15.88
N ARG A 39 -16.66 6.42 -16.66
CA ARG A 39 -17.42 5.82 -17.78
C ARG A 39 -16.55 5.13 -18.84
N PHE A 40 -15.27 5.48 -18.98
CA PHE A 40 -14.34 4.83 -19.91
C PHE A 40 -13.42 3.78 -19.25
N ILE A 41 -13.53 3.57 -17.94
CA ILE A 41 -12.67 2.68 -17.16
C ILE A 41 -13.40 1.33 -17.00
N LYS A 42 -12.90 0.29 -17.68
CA LYS A 42 -13.32 -1.09 -17.43
C LYS A 42 -12.72 -1.56 -16.10
N PHE A 43 -13.49 -1.49 -15.02
CA PHE A 43 -13.07 -2.09 -13.75
C PHE A 43 -13.13 -3.61 -13.86
N LYS A 44 -11.98 -4.27 -13.65
CA LYS A 44 -11.98 -5.71 -13.43
C LYS A 44 -12.70 -5.95 -12.09
N PRO A 45 -13.72 -6.83 -12.01
CA PRO A 45 -14.35 -7.13 -10.75
C PRO A 45 -13.29 -7.75 -9.84
N LEU A 46 -12.79 -6.96 -8.89
CA LEU A 46 -12.07 -7.51 -7.75
C LEU A 46 -13.11 -8.27 -6.93
N LYS A 47 -12.72 -9.44 -6.43
CA LYS A 47 -13.55 -10.24 -5.52
C LYS A 47 -13.99 -9.30 -4.42
N LYS A 48 -15.28 -8.91 -4.39
CA LYS A 48 -15.78 -7.92 -3.42
C LYS A 48 -15.40 -8.44 -2.04
N PRO A 49 -14.45 -7.82 -1.35
CA PRO A 49 -14.11 -8.30 -0.03
C PRO A 49 -15.31 -8.00 0.86
N ASP A 50 -15.59 -8.85 1.86
CA ASP A 50 -16.61 -8.62 2.91
C ASP A 50 -16.14 -7.46 3.83
N VAL A 51 -15.98 -6.30 3.20
CA VAL A 51 -15.33 -5.13 3.75
C VAL A 51 -16.22 -3.90 3.61
N SER A 52 -17.22 -3.90 2.72
CA SER A 52 -18.22 -2.83 2.67
C SER A 52 -19.05 -2.72 3.96
N SER A 53 -19.18 -3.82 4.70
CA SER A 53 -19.83 -3.94 6.02
C SER A 53 -18.91 -3.57 7.19
N ARG A 54 -17.60 -3.43 6.96
CA ARG A 54 -16.61 -3.19 8.02
C ARG A 54 -16.59 -1.71 8.45
N PRO A 55 -16.13 -1.42 9.68
CA PRO A 55 -15.92 -0.06 10.15
C PRO A 55 -15.01 0.75 9.21
N LEU A 56 -15.23 2.06 9.16
CA LEU A 56 -14.49 2.98 8.28
C LEU A 56 -12.94 2.87 8.44
N PRO A 57 -12.36 2.84 9.65
CA PRO A 57 -10.91 2.69 9.81
C PRO A 57 -10.35 1.44 9.12
N VAL A 58 -11.07 0.31 9.23
CA VAL A 58 -10.68 -0.97 8.62
C VAL A 58 -10.69 -0.85 7.09
N ARG A 59 -11.73 -0.23 6.54
CA ARG A 59 -11.86 -0.02 5.09
C ARG A 59 -10.73 0.85 4.55
N VAL A 60 -10.36 1.92 5.27
CA VAL A 60 -9.26 2.79 4.86
C VAL A 60 -7.91 2.07 4.96
N ARG A 61 -7.64 1.34 6.05
CA ARG A 61 -6.43 0.52 6.14
C ARG A 61 -6.30 -0.45 4.95
N LYS A 62 -7.38 -1.17 4.62
CA LYS A 62 -7.39 -2.11 3.50
C LYS A 62 -7.16 -1.45 2.14
N VAL A 63 -7.65 -0.23 1.95
CA VAL A 63 -7.26 0.59 0.79
C VAL A 63 -5.74 0.82 0.79
N LEU A 64 -5.15 1.25 1.90
CA LEU A 64 -3.71 1.51 1.98
C LEU A 64 -2.86 0.26 1.68
N GLU A 65 -3.27 -0.92 2.19
CA GLU A 65 -2.63 -2.21 1.90
C GLU A 65 -2.68 -2.54 0.40
N GLU A 66 -3.88 -2.47 -0.21
CA GLU A 66 -4.09 -2.82 -1.61
C GLU A 66 -3.40 -1.85 -2.59
N LEU A 67 -3.30 -0.57 -2.21
CA LEU A 67 -2.54 0.41 -2.98
C LEU A 67 -1.03 0.18 -2.89
N GLY A 68 -0.55 -0.56 -1.90
CA GLY A 68 0.82 -1.05 -1.80
C GLY A 68 1.76 -0.16 -0.98
N PRO A 69 3.10 -0.37 -1.10
CA PRO A 69 4.08 0.03 -0.10
C PRO A 69 4.14 1.53 0.19
N THR A 70 3.91 2.38 -0.81
CA THR A 70 3.85 3.84 -0.59
C THR A 70 2.70 4.24 0.34
N PHE A 71 1.53 3.62 0.17
CA PHE A 71 0.34 3.92 0.97
C PHE A 71 0.39 3.22 2.33
N ILE A 72 1.01 2.04 2.42
CA ILE A 72 1.34 1.38 3.69
C ILE A 72 2.20 2.33 4.54
N LYS A 73 3.29 2.88 3.99
CA LYS A 73 4.15 3.84 4.70
C LYS A 73 3.39 5.08 5.17
N LEU A 74 2.47 5.60 4.35
CA LEU A 74 1.61 6.71 4.74
C LEU A 74 0.76 6.35 5.97
N GLY A 75 0.15 5.16 5.97
CA GLY A 75 -0.62 4.67 7.12
C GLY A 75 0.22 4.48 8.37
N GLN A 76 1.45 3.97 8.24
CA GLN A 76 2.41 3.81 9.35
C GLN A 76 2.80 5.16 9.98
N ILE A 77 3.01 6.20 9.16
CA ILE A 77 3.28 7.57 9.67
C ILE A 77 2.05 8.09 10.40
N LEU A 78 0.87 7.96 9.78
CA LEU A 78 -0.40 8.44 10.32
C LEU A 78 -0.79 7.73 11.63
N SER A 79 -0.46 6.45 11.81
CA SER A 79 -0.80 5.71 13.03
C SER A 79 -0.15 6.30 14.29
N THR A 80 0.99 6.97 14.14
CA THR A 80 1.73 7.62 15.22
C THR A 80 1.30 9.08 15.48
N ARG A 81 0.32 9.59 14.74
CA ARG A 81 -0.11 11.00 14.75
C ARG A 81 -1.58 11.15 15.17
N PRO A 82 -1.90 10.93 16.47
CA PRO A 82 -3.27 11.08 16.98
C PRO A 82 -3.79 12.52 16.93
N ASP A 83 -2.91 13.49 16.66
CA ASP A 83 -3.25 14.88 16.38
C ASP A 83 -3.79 15.11 14.96
N LEU A 84 -3.56 14.17 14.02
CA LEU A 84 -4.01 14.28 12.62
C LEU A 84 -5.24 13.41 12.30
N ILE A 85 -5.41 12.30 13.01
CA ILE A 85 -6.51 11.35 12.81
C ILE A 85 -7.04 10.87 14.16
N SER A 86 -8.30 10.41 14.19
CA SER A 86 -8.89 9.88 15.43
C SER A 86 -8.16 8.62 15.94
N LEU A 87 -8.22 8.37 17.26
CA LEU A 87 -7.59 7.21 17.89
C LEU A 87 -8.04 5.86 17.31
N GLU A 88 -9.27 5.76 16.80
CA GLU A 88 -9.75 4.54 16.12
C GLU A 88 -8.96 4.25 14.84
N PHE A 89 -8.58 5.29 14.10
CA PHE A 89 -7.74 5.15 12.92
C PHE A 89 -6.29 4.85 13.30
N CYS A 90 -5.74 5.48 14.35
CA CYS A 90 -4.40 5.16 14.84
C CYS A 90 -4.27 3.66 15.16
N LYS A 91 -5.16 3.14 16.00
CA LYS A 91 -5.20 1.72 16.40
C LYS A 91 -5.36 0.77 15.23
N GLU A 92 -6.18 1.14 14.24
CA GLU A 92 -6.34 0.29 13.07
C GLU A 92 -5.08 0.35 12.18
N PHE A 93 -4.47 1.52 11.99
CA PHE A 93 -3.29 1.69 11.14
C PHE A 93 -2.00 1.14 11.78
N GLU A 94 -1.93 0.95 13.10
CA GLU A 94 -0.85 0.20 13.76
C GLU A 94 -0.68 -1.20 13.14
N LYS A 95 -1.77 -1.83 12.67
CA LYS A 95 -1.73 -3.13 11.99
C LYS A 95 -0.99 -3.11 10.64
N LEU A 96 -0.62 -1.93 10.13
CA LEU A 96 0.23 -1.79 8.94
C LEU A 96 1.72 -1.88 9.27
N GLN A 97 2.09 -1.80 10.55
CA GLN A 97 3.48 -1.88 11.01
C GLN A 97 3.95 -3.32 11.15
N ASP A 98 3.03 -4.23 11.47
CA ASP A 98 3.34 -5.62 11.76
C ASP A 98 3.01 -6.58 10.61
N GLU A 99 3.85 -7.62 10.49
CA GLU A 99 3.81 -8.73 9.52
C GLU A 99 4.47 -8.46 8.15
N ALA A 100 5.76 -8.13 8.16
CA ALA A 100 6.60 -8.52 7.03
C ALA A 100 6.70 -10.06 7.00
N PRO A 101 6.43 -10.74 5.87
CA PRO A 101 6.63 -12.17 5.76
C PRO A 101 8.07 -12.53 6.15
N ALA A 102 8.24 -13.59 6.94
CA ALA A 102 9.56 -14.09 7.26
C ALA A 102 10.30 -14.43 5.95
N ILE A 103 11.54 -13.94 5.83
CA ILE A 103 12.42 -14.24 4.70
C ILE A 103 13.38 -15.34 5.17
N GLU A 104 13.65 -16.31 4.29
CA GLU A 104 14.64 -17.37 4.56
C GLU A 104 15.98 -16.77 4.95
N TYR A 105 16.55 -17.23 6.06
CA TYR A 105 17.82 -16.75 6.59
C TYR A 105 18.94 -16.77 5.55
N GLU A 106 19.02 -17.82 4.72
CA GLU A 106 20.06 -17.95 3.69
C GLU A 106 20.00 -16.82 2.63
N LYS A 107 18.80 -16.34 2.27
CA LYS A 107 18.67 -15.20 1.35
C LYS A 107 19.17 -13.91 1.99
N VAL A 108 18.84 -13.71 3.26
CA VAL A 108 19.28 -12.53 4.03
C VAL A 108 20.80 -12.56 4.21
N LYS A 109 21.35 -13.71 4.60
CA LYS A 109 22.80 -13.92 4.75
C LYS A 109 23.54 -13.64 3.44
N ALA A 110 23.11 -14.25 2.33
CA ALA A 110 23.75 -14.05 1.04
C ALA A 110 23.73 -12.59 0.58
N GLN A 111 22.62 -11.88 0.81
CA GLN A 111 22.50 -10.45 0.51
C GLN A 111 23.50 -9.63 1.34
N ILE A 112 23.55 -9.86 2.65
CA ILE A 112 24.45 -9.15 3.56
C ILE A 112 25.93 -9.40 3.19
N GLU A 113 26.30 -10.66 2.97
CA GLU A 113 27.68 -11.03 2.60
C GLU A 113 28.06 -10.45 1.23
N SER A 114 27.11 -10.36 0.29
CA SER A 114 27.32 -9.72 -1.01
C SER A 114 27.56 -8.21 -0.90
N GLU A 115 26.76 -7.51 -0.09
CA GLU A 115 26.87 -6.06 0.10
C GLU A 115 28.13 -5.67 0.90
N LEU A 116 28.47 -6.46 1.92
CA LEU A 116 29.59 -6.18 2.84
C LEU A 116 30.91 -6.85 2.42
N LYS A 117 30.88 -7.72 1.40
CA LYS A 117 32.03 -8.47 0.85
C LYS A 117 32.81 -9.29 1.89
N GLN A 118 32.15 -9.67 2.98
CA GLN A 118 32.75 -10.42 4.08
C GLN A 118 31.72 -11.40 4.65
N PRO A 119 32.17 -12.59 5.10
CA PRO A 119 31.30 -13.53 5.80
C PRO A 119 30.64 -12.92 7.03
N ILE A 120 29.36 -13.20 7.26
CA ILE A 120 28.57 -12.57 8.33
C ILE A 120 29.17 -12.83 9.72
N ASN A 121 29.76 -14.01 9.91
CA ASN A 121 30.44 -14.45 11.14
C ASN A 121 31.78 -13.74 11.42
N LYS A 122 32.34 -13.01 10.45
CA LYS A 122 33.52 -12.17 10.65
C LYS A 122 33.17 -10.73 11.00
N ILE A 123 31.99 -10.27 10.59
CA ILE A 123 31.53 -8.88 10.82
C ILE A 123 30.88 -8.77 12.20
N PHE A 124 30.06 -9.76 12.56
CA PHE A 124 29.34 -9.81 13.82
C PHE A 124 29.86 -10.98 14.66
N SER A 125 30.84 -10.67 15.51
CA SER A 125 31.37 -11.57 16.53
C SER A 125 31.05 -10.96 17.89
N ASN A 126 29.96 -11.41 18.51
CA ASN A 126 29.71 -11.22 19.95
C ASN A 126 30.19 -12.47 20.68
#